data_AF-A0A7S1NLH5-F1
#
_entry.id   AF-A0A7S1NLH5-F1
#
_cell.length_a   1.000
_cell.length_b   1.000
_cell.length_c   1.000
_cell.angle_alpha   90.00
_cell.angle_beta   90.00
_cell.angle_gamma   90.00
#
_symmetry.space_group_name_H-M   'P 1'
#
loop_
_entity.id
_entity.type
_entity.pdbx_description
1 polymer ?
#
loop_
_entity_poly.entity_id
_entity_poly.type
_entity_poly.pdbx_seq_one_letter_code
_entity_poly.pdbx_strand_id
1 'polypeptide(L)'
;HIHNYERTCKVLYSKCVEKGPISVLVGTGGKQTTPQYFTRAQPPWSVRRHSLYGYGNVTVTHDTFGFKFIHSKDGSLHDHFTLHRNGSFEDHWHGRSTG
;
A
#
# COMPACT_ATOMS: atom_id res chain seq x y z
N HIS A 1 -7.79 8.03 10.26
CA HIS A 1 -8.25 6.72 10.76
C HIS A 1 -9.29 6.09 9.82
N ILE A 2 -9.11 6.22 8.51
CA ILE A 2 -10.07 5.73 7.50
C ILE A 2 -10.06 4.19 7.49
N HIS A 3 -11.23 3.54 7.49
CA HIS A 3 -11.31 2.07 7.51
C HIS A 3 -11.16 1.46 6.12
N ASN A 4 -10.02 1.71 5.48
CA ASN A 4 -9.64 1.14 4.20
C ASN A 4 -8.14 0.85 4.19
N TYR A 5 -7.70 0.14 3.16
CA TYR A 5 -6.30 0.01 2.82
C TYR A 5 -5.94 1.05 1.75
N GLU A 6 -4.83 1.76 1.94
CA GLU A 6 -4.29 2.65 0.90
C GLU A 6 -2.76 2.75 1.01
N ARG A 7 -2.07 2.64 -0.12
CA ARG A 7 -0.62 2.87 -0.22
C ARG A 7 -0.36 4.00 -1.20
N THR A 8 0.57 4.85 -0.80
CA THR A 8 1.08 5.95 -1.62
C THR A 8 2.28 5.53 -2.47
N CYS A 9 2.56 6.26 -3.56
CA CYS A 9 3.91 6.28 -4.13
C CYS A 9 4.89 6.86 -3.10
N LYS A 10 6.20 6.85 -3.38
CA LYS A 10 7.15 7.69 -2.64
C LYS A 10 6.71 9.16 -2.82
N VAL A 11 6.25 9.81 -1.75
CA VAL A 11 5.49 11.06 -1.86
C VAL A 11 6.06 12.17 -0.97
N LEU A 12 6.13 13.39 -1.50
CA LEU A 12 6.43 14.59 -0.74
C LEU A 12 5.59 15.76 -1.29
N TYR A 13 4.96 16.53 -0.42
CA TYR A 13 4.06 17.65 -0.80
C TYR A 13 3.04 17.27 -1.90
N SER A 14 2.40 16.11 -1.73
CA SER A 14 1.41 15.55 -2.67
C SER A 14 1.92 15.25 -4.09
N LYS A 15 3.24 15.20 -4.30
CA LYS A 15 3.88 14.82 -5.56
C LYS A 15 4.65 13.52 -5.39
N CYS A 16 4.54 12.62 -6.36
CA CYS A 16 5.41 11.46 -6.42
C CYS A 16 6.84 11.92 -6.73
N VAL A 17 7.79 11.43 -5.94
CA VAL A 17 9.21 11.78 -6.02
C VAL A 17 10.06 10.51 -5.89
N GLU A 18 11.26 10.52 -6.45
CA GLU A 18 12.15 9.34 -6.38
C GLU A 18 12.61 9.04 -4.94
N LYS A 19 12.79 10.10 -4.14
CA LYS A 19 13.27 10.04 -2.75
C LYS A 19 12.24 10.68 -1.82
N GLY A 20 11.30 9.87 -1.37
CA GLY A 20 10.27 10.27 -0.42
C GLY A 20 9.76 9.08 0.39
N PRO A 21 9.08 9.33 1.51
CA PRO A 21 8.45 8.27 2.28
C PRO A 21 7.32 7.61 1.50
N ILE A 22 7.12 6.31 1.74
CA ILE A 22 5.90 5.59 1.37
C ILE A 22 5.03 5.57 2.63
N SER A 23 3.85 6.18 2.54
CA SER A 23 2.82 6.05 3.57
C SER A 23 1.86 4.92 3.22
N VAL A 24 1.56 4.08 4.22
CA VAL A 24 0.61 2.98 4.13
C VAL A 24 -0.44 3.15 5.22
N LEU A 25 -1.70 3.25 4.81
CA LEU A 25 -2.87 3.22 5.68
C LEU A 25 -3.37 1.77 5.80
N VAL A 26 -3.40 1.25 7.02
CA VAL A 26 -3.98 -0.07 7.34
C VAL A 26 -5.09 0.12 8.38
N GLY A 27 -6.23 0.71 7.98
CA GLY A 27 -7.36 0.96 8.87
C GLY A 27 -8.39 -0.19 8.93
N THR A 28 -8.02 -1.37 8.44
CA THR A 28 -8.93 -2.45 8.02
C THR A 28 -9.21 -3.50 9.09
N GLY A 29 -9.01 -3.16 10.36
CA GLY A 29 -9.01 -4.12 11.48
C GLY A 29 -10.36 -4.69 11.92
N GLY A 30 -11.49 -4.31 11.30
CA GLY A 30 -12.80 -4.96 11.55
C GLY A 30 -14.00 -4.04 11.77
N LYS A 31 -13.81 -2.72 11.87
CA LYS A 31 -14.94 -1.77 11.84
C LYS A 31 -15.38 -1.52 10.40
N GLN A 32 -16.69 -1.31 10.18
CA GLN A 32 -17.28 -1.14 8.85
C GLN A 32 -16.42 -0.27 7.93
N THR A 33 -16.09 -0.81 6.74
CA THR A 33 -15.26 -0.10 5.76
C THR A 33 -15.91 1.22 5.37
N THR A 34 -15.11 2.20 4.93
CA THR A 34 -15.59 3.53 4.50
C THR A 34 -15.48 3.66 2.99
N PRO A 35 -16.27 2.93 2.17
CA PRO A 35 -16.14 2.94 0.71
C PRO A 35 -16.42 4.32 0.11
N GLN A 36 -17.21 5.16 0.80
CA GLN A 36 -17.45 6.55 0.43
C GLN A 36 -16.16 7.39 0.32
N TYR A 37 -15.08 6.99 0.99
CA TYR A 37 -13.79 7.65 0.91
C TYR A 37 -13.16 7.59 -0.49
N PHE A 38 -13.46 6.55 -1.28
CA PHE A 38 -12.94 6.38 -2.63
C PHE A 38 -13.86 6.94 -3.73
N THR A 39 -14.91 7.68 -3.37
CA THR A 39 -15.82 8.34 -4.34
C THR A 39 -15.17 9.52 -5.06
N ARG A 40 -14.06 10.05 -4.53
CA ARG A 40 -13.25 11.07 -5.19
C ARG A 40 -12.32 10.43 -6.22
N ALA A 41 -11.99 11.20 -7.26
CA ALA A 41 -10.96 10.83 -8.23
C ALA A 41 -9.68 10.42 -7.51
N GLN A 42 -9.04 9.34 -7.98
CA GLN A 42 -7.80 8.85 -7.40
C GLN A 42 -6.72 9.92 -7.57
N PRO A 43 -6.14 10.44 -6.48
CA PRO A 43 -5.00 11.32 -6.63
C PRO A 43 -3.80 10.52 -7.17
N PRO A 44 -2.91 11.12 -7.99
CA PRO A 44 -1.79 10.40 -8.59
C PRO A 44 -0.85 9.72 -7.58
N TRP A 45 -0.78 10.25 -6.36
CA TRP A 45 0.05 9.69 -5.30
C TRP A 45 -0.54 8.45 -4.64
N SER A 46 -1.84 8.16 -4.81
CA SER A 46 -2.49 6.95 -4.30
C SER A 46 -2.30 5.86 -5.34
N VAL A 47 -1.49 4.84 -5.06
CA VAL A 47 -1.14 3.79 -6.03
C VAL A 47 -1.83 2.47 -5.76
N ARG A 48 -2.25 2.22 -4.52
CA ARG A 48 -3.09 1.07 -4.15
C ARG A 48 -4.18 1.53 -3.20
N ARG A 49 -5.41 1.11 -3.43
CA ARG A 49 -6.55 1.40 -2.56
C ARG A 49 -7.56 0.26 -2.61
N HIS A 50 -7.92 -0.27 -1.45
CA HIS A 50 -8.87 -1.37 -1.33
C HIS A 50 -9.80 -1.13 -0.13
N SER A 51 -11.10 -1.35 -0.33
CA SER A 51 -12.09 -1.42 0.76
C SER A 51 -12.29 -2.86 1.19
N LEU A 52 -11.23 -3.46 1.73
CA LEU A 52 -11.20 -4.86 2.17
C LEU A 52 -10.74 -4.94 3.63
N TYR A 53 -11.19 -5.96 4.36
CA TYR A 53 -10.67 -6.26 5.69
C TYR A 53 -9.36 -7.02 5.58
N GLY A 54 -8.34 -6.60 6.31
CA GLY A 54 -7.02 -7.17 6.14
C GLY A 54 -6.06 -6.66 7.20
N TYR A 55 -4.84 -7.17 7.12
CA TYR A 55 -3.74 -6.78 7.99
C TYR A 55 -2.44 -6.63 7.22
N GLY A 56 -1.55 -5.79 7.76
CA GLY A 56 -0.19 -5.64 7.26
C GLY A 56 0.72 -6.68 7.91
N ASN A 57 1.55 -7.32 7.10
CA ASN A 57 2.67 -8.13 7.56
C ASN A 57 3.98 -7.45 7.14
N VAL A 58 4.84 -7.17 8.12
CA VAL A 58 6.13 -6.53 7.91
C VAL A 58 7.23 -7.54 8.18
N THR A 59 8.17 -7.66 7.24
CA THR A 59 9.40 -8.45 7.40
C THR A 59 10.59 -7.53 7.22
N VAL A 60 11.49 -7.48 8.20
CA VAL A 60 12.69 -6.64 8.15
C VAL A 60 13.92 -7.51 8.28
N THR A 61 14.88 -7.30 7.39
CA THR A 61 16.23 -7.87 7.46
C THR A 61 17.24 -6.74 7.57
N HIS A 62 18.54 -7.05 7.56
CA HIS A 62 19.58 -6.03 7.50
C HIS A 62 19.49 -5.15 6.24
N ASP A 63 19.07 -5.73 5.11
CA ASP A 63 19.13 -5.11 3.79
C ASP A 63 17.78 -4.79 3.18
N THR A 64 16.69 -5.36 3.72
CA THR A 64 15.36 -5.23 3.13
C THR A 64 14.28 -4.93 4.16
N PHE A 65 13.35 -4.07 3.78
CA PHE A 65 12.05 -3.94 4.41
C PHE A 65 10.99 -4.44 3.42
N GLY A 66 10.29 -5.51 3.79
CA GLY A 66 9.19 -6.08 3.03
C GLY A 66 7.86 -5.80 3.71
N PHE A 67 6.85 -5.42 2.92
CA PHE A 67 5.49 -5.23 3.39
C PHE A 67 4.51 -6.02 2.54
N LYS A 68 3.57 -6.70 3.19
CA LYS A 68 2.45 -7.41 2.55
C LYS A 68 1.13 -6.98 3.16
N PHE A 69 0.12 -6.71 2.33
CA PHE A 69 -1.26 -6.59 2.78
C PHE A 69 -2.03 -7.86 2.44
N ILE A 70 -2.59 -8.50 3.46
CA ILE A 70 -3.25 -9.80 3.37
C ILE A 70 -4.73 -9.63 3.72
N HIS A 71 -5.61 -10.17 2.89
CA HIS A 71 -7.06 -10.15 3.14
C HIS A 71 -7.41 -11.15 4.25
N SER A 72 -8.16 -10.68 5.26
CA SER A 72 -8.42 -11.46 6.47
C SER A 72 -9.35 -12.66 6.24
N LYS A 73 -10.16 -12.66 5.17
CA LYS A 73 -11.16 -13.72 4.94
C LYS A 73 -10.56 -14.96 4.29
N ASP A 74 -9.67 -14.79 3.31
CA ASP A 74 -9.15 -15.87 2.47
C ASP A 74 -7.62 -15.95 2.44
N GLY A 75 -6.92 -15.05 3.13
CA GLY A 75 -5.45 -15.02 3.17
C GLY A 75 -4.79 -14.58 1.86
N SER A 76 -5.55 -14.08 0.89
CA SER A 76 -5.00 -13.64 -0.39
C SER A 76 -4.13 -12.39 -0.24
N LEU A 77 -3.08 -12.30 -1.05
CA LEU A 77 -2.13 -11.19 -1.08
C LEU A 77 -2.65 -10.08 -2.00
N HIS A 78 -2.89 -8.90 -1.44
CA HIS A 78 -3.47 -7.76 -2.17
C HIS A 78 -2.49 -6.62 -2.45
N ASP A 79 -1.42 -6.52 -1.68
CA ASP A 79 -0.33 -5.59 -1.96
C ASP A 79 0.99 -6.13 -1.42
N HIS A 80 2.07 -5.89 -2.13
CA HIS A 80 3.41 -6.35 -1.77
C HIS A 80 4.46 -5.43 -2.35
N PHE A 81 5.37 -4.97 -1.50
CA PHE A 81 6.55 -4.24 -1.95
C PHE A 81 7.76 -4.53 -1.08
N THR A 82 8.93 -4.32 -1.66
CA THR A 82 10.23 -4.43 -0.97
C THR A 82 11.01 -3.14 -1.17
N LEU A 83 11.53 -2.61 -0.06
CA LEU A 83 12.52 -1.53 -0.04
C LEU A 83 13.87 -2.13 0.31
N HIS A 84 14.88 -1.80 -0.48
CA HIS A 84 16.26 -2.22 -0.24
C HIS A 84 17.07 -1.08 0.39
N ARG A 85 18.04 -1.43 1.21
CA ARG A 85 18.96 -0.49 1.88
C ARG A 85 19.72 0.39 0.88
N ASN A 86 20.03 -0.12 -0.30
CA ASN A 86 20.68 0.64 -1.38
C ASN A 86 19.73 1.65 -2.08
N GLY A 87 18.47 1.72 -1.67
CA GLY A 87 17.46 2.64 -2.20
C GLY A 87 16.57 2.06 -3.32
N SER A 88 16.87 0.84 -3.82
CA SER A 88 16.00 0.21 -4.82
C SER A 88 14.65 -0.18 -4.21
N PHE A 89 13.62 -0.18 -5.07
CA PHE A 89 12.25 -0.44 -4.69
C PHE A 89 11.60 -1.39 -5.69
N GLU A 90 10.95 -2.42 -5.18
CA GLU A 90 10.23 -3.41 -5.97
C GLU A 90 8.75 -3.36 -5.59
N ASP A 91 7.90 -3.05 -6.57
CA ASP A 91 6.44 -3.17 -6.46
C ASP A 91 6.04 -4.53 -7.06
N HIS A 92 5.73 -5.49 -6.20
CA HIS A 92 5.52 -6.89 -6.58
C HIS A 92 4.08 -7.17 -7.05
N TRP A 93 3.52 -6.24 -7.82
CA TRP A 93 2.14 -6.30 -8.24
C TRP A 93 1.96 -7.12 -9.52
N HIS A 94 1.00 -8.05 -9.49
CA HIS A 94 0.69 -8.94 -10.62
C HIS A 94 -0.38 -8.38 -11.59
N GLY A 95 -0.77 -7.10 -11.48
CA GLY A 95 -1.80 -6.49 -12.35
C GLY A 95 -1.28 -5.36 -13.24
N ARG A 96 -0.92 -5.71 -14.47
CA ARG A 96 -0.56 -4.81 -15.60
C ARG A 96 0.70 -3.97 -15.43
N SER A 97 1.74 -4.42 -16.13
CA SER A 97 2.59 -3.55 -16.94
C SER A 97 1.70 -2.71 -17.88
N THR A 98 1.79 -1.40 -17.78
CA THR A 98 1.48 -0.52 -18.90
C THR A 98 2.80 0.08 -19.34
N GLY A 99 3.27 -0.38 -20.50
CA GLY A 99 4.28 0.33 -21.28
C GLY A 99 3.72 1.59 -21.92
#